data_AF-A0A7V9EXZ4-F1
#
_entry.id   AF-A0A7V9EXZ4-F1
#
_cell.length_a   1.000
_cell.length_b   1.000
_cell.length_c   1.000
_cell.angle_alpha   90.00
_cell.angle_beta   90.00
_cell.angle_gamma   90.00
#
_symmetry.space_group_name_H-M   'P 1'
#
loop_
_entity.id
_entity.type
_entity.pdbx_description
1 polymer ?
#
loop_
_entity_poly.entity_id
_entity_poly.type
_entity_poly.pdbx_seq_one_letter_code
_entity_poly.pdbx_strand_id
1 'polypeptide(L)'
;MSAASAQLGFAAEFMLFLASVAGLGVVVRAKLLAGERAGQVLLALGFTGLGIASFLHGSLLQPNGLGAEVIVPRLLGLVLLVLGALRSGDTDARRQIGLAVAVLAVSEAVTVVPTVGDIDWLADGARALGALGLGAALLTASQRSISARVAASATGTILLVVLAVSVALSAVVIDNVEEEALLRIESRARAEAAEIERTANDAKLSAKLGALILRSSAGPGDVSRLVTLAEDPSSDEGALAGNELVTDLGRLAETLVFQGGILAYVTSEGVVVGGVGVESPAVQIDIAGSELVREVIADQSGDPGAPAVIAEEAVAAAASPVSV
;
A
#
# COMPACT_ATOMS: atom_id res chain seq x y z
N MET A 1 3.40 -12.78 -10.96
CA MET A 1 1.93 -12.80 -11.08
C MET A 1 1.43 -11.41 -11.46
N SER A 2 0.65 -11.32 -12.52
CA SER A 2 -0.01 -10.07 -12.92
C SER A 2 -1.36 -9.94 -12.19
N ALA A 3 -1.92 -8.73 -12.13
CA ALA A 3 -3.27 -8.54 -11.58
C ALA A 3 -4.32 -9.39 -12.34
N ALA A 4 -4.14 -9.55 -13.66
CA ALA A 4 -5.00 -10.37 -14.50
C ALA A 4 -4.92 -11.87 -14.16
N SER A 5 -3.72 -12.40 -13.87
CA SER A 5 -3.58 -13.81 -13.47
C SER A 5 -4.23 -14.07 -12.11
N ALA A 6 -4.10 -13.14 -11.16
CA ALA A 6 -4.76 -13.26 -9.85
C ALA A 6 -6.30 -13.22 -9.97
N GLN A 7 -6.85 -12.35 -10.81
CA GLN A 7 -8.29 -12.29 -11.08
C GLN A 7 -8.82 -13.56 -11.74
N LEU A 8 -8.06 -14.10 -12.70
CA LEU A 8 -8.43 -15.33 -13.41
C LEU A 8 -8.38 -16.55 -12.48
N GLY A 9 -7.36 -16.67 -11.64
CA GLY A 9 -7.27 -17.71 -10.61
C GLY A 9 -8.43 -17.61 -9.61
N PHE A 10 -8.74 -16.41 -9.10
CA PHE A 10 -9.90 -16.20 -8.24
C PHE A 10 -11.21 -16.64 -8.90
N ALA A 11 -11.43 -16.22 -10.15
CA ALA A 11 -12.64 -16.58 -10.90
C ALA A 11 -12.75 -18.09 -11.10
N ALA A 12 -11.64 -18.77 -11.40
CA ALA A 12 -11.60 -20.22 -11.56
C ALA A 12 -11.95 -20.97 -10.26
N GLU A 13 -11.38 -20.56 -9.13
CA GLU A 13 -11.69 -21.13 -7.82
C GLU A 13 -13.15 -20.85 -7.42
N PHE A 14 -13.64 -19.65 -7.69
CA PHE A 14 -15.02 -19.29 -7.41
C PHE A 14 -16.01 -20.13 -8.24
N MET A 15 -15.74 -20.34 -9.53
CA MET A 15 -16.55 -21.22 -10.38
C MET A 15 -16.55 -22.67 -9.88
N LEU A 16 -15.38 -23.18 -9.47
CA LEU A 16 -15.27 -24.53 -8.91
C LEU A 16 -16.04 -24.67 -7.59
N PHE A 17 -15.99 -23.64 -6.73
CA PHE A 17 -16.78 -23.58 -5.50
C PHE A 17 -18.28 -23.65 -5.80
N LEU A 18 -18.78 -22.81 -6.70
CA LEU A 18 -20.19 -22.80 -7.09
C LEU A 18 -20.63 -24.14 -7.69
N ALA A 19 -19.83 -24.71 -8.61
CA ALA A 19 -20.10 -26.01 -9.20
C ALA A 19 -20.15 -27.12 -8.13
N SER A 20 -19.28 -27.03 -7.12
CA SER A 20 -19.22 -27.98 -6.02
C SER A 20 -20.43 -27.89 -5.10
N VAL A 21 -20.84 -26.68 -4.72
CA VAL A 21 -22.06 -26.46 -3.91
C VAL A 21 -23.31 -26.93 -4.67
N ALA A 22 -23.41 -26.60 -5.96
CA ALA A 22 -24.51 -27.06 -6.80
C ALA A 22 -24.54 -28.60 -6.92
N GLY A 23 -23.37 -29.22 -7.13
CA GLY A 23 -23.22 -30.67 -7.19
C GLY A 23 -23.63 -31.37 -5.90
N LEU A 24 -23.21 -30.83 -4.75
CA LEU A 24 -23.62 -31.32 -3.44
C LEU A 24 -25.15 -31.23 -3.26
N GLY A 25 -25.75 -30.10 -3.60
CA GLY A 25 -27.20 -29.91 -3.53
C GLY A 25 -27.98 -30.89 -4.40
N VAL A 26 -27.50 -31.14 -5.64
CA VAL A 26 -28.07 -32.15 -6.53
C VAL A 26 -27.92 -33.54 -5.92
N VAL A 27 -26.71 -33.94 -5.51
CA VAL A 27 -26.44 -35.30 -4.98
C VAL A 27 -27.26 -35.60 -3.72
N VAL A 28 -27.37 -34.65 -2.79
CA VAL A 28 -28.12 -34.85 -1.53
C VAL A 28 -29.61 -35.01 -1.80
N ARG A 29 -30.16 -34.24 -2.74
CA ARG A 29 -31.61 -34.16 -2.99
C ARG A 29 -32.09 -35.17 -4.03
N ALA A 30 -31.23 -35.53 -4.97
CA ALA A 30 -31.52 -36.46 -6.05
C ALA A 30 -31.04 -37.85 -5.67
N LYS A 31 -31.96 -38.77 -5.31
CA LYS A 31 -31.70 -40.23 -5.35
C LYS A 31 -31.39 -40.76 -6.78
N LEU A 32 -31.01 -39.87 -7.72
CA LEU A 32 -31.06 -40.08 -9.16
C LEU A 32 -29.70 -40.40 -9.77
N LEU A 33 -28.59 -40.08 -9.10
CA LEU A 33 -27.24 -40.25 -9.68
C LEU A 33 -26.55 -41.55 -9.25
N ALA A 34 -26.95 -42.18 -8.14
CA ALA A 34 -26.37 -43.43 -7.70
C ALA A 34 -27.48 -44.42 -7.37
N GLY A 35 -27.51 -45.55 -8.07
CA GLY A 35 -28.38 -46.68 -7.71
C GLY A 35 -28.06 -47.24 -6.33
N GLU A 36 -26.88 -46.92 -5.78
CA GLU A 36 -26.39 -47.34 -4.48
C GLU A 36 -26.07 -46.14 -3.58
N ARG A 37 -26.49 -46.19 -2.30
CA ARG A 37 -26.19 -45.16 -1.29
C ARG A 37 -24.70 -44.82 -1.19
N ALA A 38 -23.83 -45.81 -1.42
CA ALA A 38 -22.39 -45.62 -1.38
C ALA A 38 -21.90 -44.62 -2.46
N GLY A 39 -22.41 -44.70 -3.69
CA GLY A 39 -22.05 -43.76 -4.76
C GLY A 39 -22.48 -42.33 -4.43
N GLN A 40 -23.66 -42.17 -3.79
CA GLN A 40 -24.15 -40.87 -3.36
C GLN A 40 -23.26 -40.23 -2.29
N VAL A 41 -22.84 -41.00 -1.28
CA VAL A 41 -21.94 -40.53 -0.23
C VAL A 41 -20.59 -40.14 -0.82
N LEU A 42 -20.03 -40.95 -1.73
CA LEU A 42 -18.76 -40.65 -2.40
C LEU A 42 -18.84 -39.36 -3.21
N LEU A 43 -19.90 -39.16 -3.99
CA LEU A 43 -20.10 -37.92 -4.75
C LEU A 43 -20.25 -36.70 -3.83
N ALA A 44 -21.04 -36.82 -2.76
CA ALA A 44 -21.22 -35.72 -1.80
C ALA A 44 -19.89 -35.33 -1.15
N LEU A 45 -19.12 -36.30 -0.65
CA LEU A 45 -17.79 -36.06 -0.08
C LEU A 45 -16.82 -35.48 -1.12
N GLY A 46 -16.90 -35.93 -2.37
CA GLY A 46 -16.12 -35.41 -3.48
C GLY A 46 -16.36 -33.92 -3.73
N PHE A 47 -17.64 -33.53 -3.86
CA PHE A 47 -18.04 -32.13 -4.00
C PHE A 47 -17.68 -31.29 -2.77
N THR A 48 -17.87 -31.81 -1.56
CA THR A 48 -17.48 -31.11 -0.33
C THR A 48 -15.96 -30.85 -0.29
N GLY A 49 -15.13 -31.85 -0.64
CA GLY A 49 -13.68 -31.69 -0.67
C GLY A 49 -13.23 -30.63 -1.68
N LEU A 50 -13.77 -30.67 -2.90
CA LEU A 50 -13.49 -29.64 -3.91
C LEU A 50 -13.94 -28.25 -3.47
N GLY A 51 -15.14 -28.12 -2.91
CA GLY A 51 -15.67 -26.86 -2.41
C GLY A 51 -14.84 -26.25 -1.29
N ILE A 52 -14.36 -27.07 -0.34
CA ILE A 52 -13.46 -26.62 0.73
C ILE A 52 -12.13 -26.14 0.13
N ALA A 53 -11.52 -26.93 -0.75
CA ALA A 53 -10.24 -26.55 -1.38
C ALA A 53 -10.35 -25.23 -2.16
N SER A 54 -11.42 -25.09 -2.95
CA SER A 54 -11.63 -23.87 -3.75
C SER A 54 -11.96 -22.66 -2.89
N PHE A 55 -12.68 -22.85 -1.78
CA PHE A 55 -12.93 -21.76 -0.83
C PHE A 55 -11.65 -21.32 -0.13
N LEU A 56 -10.83 -22.26 0.39
CA LEU A 56 -9.60 -21.93 1.10
C LEU A 56 -8.60 -21.17 0.22
N HIS A 57 -8.44 -21.59 -1.04
CA HIS A 57 -7.55 -20.91 -1.96
C HIS A 57 -8.17 -19.62 -2.52
N GLY A 58 -9.43 -19.67 -2.97
CA GLY A 58 -10.12 -18.53 -3.57
C GLY A 58 -10.40 -17.37 -2.59
N SER A 59 -10.60 -17.66 -1.30
CA SER A 59 -10.73 -16.61 -0.27
C SER A 59 -9.39 -15.99 0.15
N LEU A 60 -8.27 -16.44 -0.44
CA LEU A 60 -6.91 -16.05 -0.08
C LEU A 60 -6.52 -16.35 1.38
N LEU A 61 -7.31 -17.17 2.09
CA LEU A 61 -6.93 -17.68 3.41
C LEU A 61 -5.65 -18.52 3.33
N GLN A 62 -5.48 -19.25 2.22
CA GLN A 62 -4.25 -19.97 1.91
C GLN A 62 -3.67 -19.52 0.56
N PRO A 63 -2.65 -18.64 0.56
CA PRO A 63 -2.05 -18.10 -0.67
C PRO A 63 -1.35 -19.19 -1.50
N ASN A 64 -0.83 -20.22 -0.83
CA ASN A 64 -0.12 -21.32 -1.47
C ASN A 64 -1.10 -22.39 -1.96
N GLY A 65 -1.41 -22.40 -3.25
CA GLY A 65 -2.28 -23.42 -3.87
C GLY A 65 -1.75 -24.86 -3.76
N LEU A 66 -0.44 -25.01 -3.54
CA LEU A 66 0.23 -26.29 -3.29
C LEU A 66 0.27 -26.67 -1.79
N GLY A 67 -0.26 -25.83 -0.91
CA GLY A 67 -0.35 -26.15 0.50
C GLY A 67 -1.14 -27.45 0.72
N ALA A 68 -0.69 -28.27 1.67
CA ALA A 68 -1.34 -29.55 1.99
C ALA A 68 -2.85 -29.38 2.24
N GLU A 69 -3.24 -28.26 2.85
CA GLU A 69 -4.61 -27.89 3.17
C GLU A 69 -5.51 -27.66 1.94
N VAL A 70 -4.95 -27.34 0.78
CA VAL A 70 -5.69 -27.14 -0.47
C VAL A 70 -5.58 -28.37 -1.37
N ILE A 71 -4.35 -28.88 -1.56
CA ILE A 71 -4.08 -29.97 -2.51
C ILE A 71 -4.71 -31.30 -2.05
N VAL A 72 -4.67 -31.62 -0.75
CA VAL A 72 -5.20 -32.88 -0.20
C VAL A 72 -6.72 -32.98 -0.38
N PRO A 73 -7.55 -32.03 0.09
CA PRO A 73 -9.00 -32.12 -0.11
C PRO A 73 -9.39 -32.06 -1.58
N ARG A 74 -8.59 -31.40 -2.43
CA ARG A 74 -8.83 -31.34 -3.87
C ARG A 74 -8.59 -32.68 -4.55
N LEU A 75 -7.43 -33.28 -4.36
CA LEU A 75 -7.10 -34.60 -4.93
C LEU A 75 -8.04 -35.68 -4.39
N LEU A 76 -8.30 -35.66 -3.07
CA LEU A 76 -9.27 -36.57 -2.46
C LEU A 76 -10.67 -36.36 -3.06
N GLY A 77 -11.08 -35.10 -3.24
CA GLY A 77 -12.35 -34.74 -3.84
C GLY A 77 -12.52 -35.29 -5.27
N LEU A 78 -11.50 -35.12 -6.11
CA LEU A 78 -11.47 -35.66 -7.48
C LEU A 78 -11.57 -37.19 -7.48
N VAL A 79 -10.78 -37.87 -6.65
CA VAL A 79 -10.80 -39.35 -6.54
C VAL A 79 -12.19 -39.83 -6.12
N LEU A 80 -12.80 -39.20 -5.11
CA LEU A 80 -14.13 -39.54 -4.62
C LEU A 80 -15.21 -39.30 -5.68
N LEU A 81 -15.10 -38.23 -6.48
CA LEU A 81 -16.01 -37.99 -7.60
C LEU A 81 -15.90 -39.08 -8.66
N VAL A 82 -14.69 -39.51 -9.03
CA VAL A 82 -14.49 -40.63 -9.97
C VAL A 82 -15.13 -41.89 -9.40
N LEU A 83 -14.81 -42.28 -8.16
CA LEU A 83 -15.34 -43.49 -7.54
C LEU A 83 -16.87 -43.46 -7.41
N GLY A 84 -17.44 -42.29 -7.08
CA GLY A 84 -18.87 -42.07 -7.03
C GLY A 84 -19.53 -42.20 -8.41
N ALA A 85 -18.91 -41.63 -9.45
CA ALA A 85 -19.39 -41.72 -10.83
C ALA A 85 -19.25 -43.14 -11.40
N LEU A 86 -18.21 -43.89 -11.05
CA LEU A 86 -18.04 -45.30 -11.44
C LEU A 86 -19.12 -46.20 -10.83
N ARG A 87 -19.59 -45.85 -9.63
CA ARG A 87 -20.72 -46.52 -8.95
C ARG A 87 -22.10 -46.04 -9.41
N SER A 88 -22.15 -44.99 -10.22
CA SER A 88 -23.38 -44.60 -10.90
C SER A 88 -23.74 -45.65 -11.95
N GLY A 89 -25.00 -46.07 -11.97
CA GLY A 89 -25.52 -46.94 -13.04
C GLY A 89 -25.78 -46.21 -14.36
N ASP A 90 -25.58 -44.89 -14.40
CA ASP A 90 -25.85 -44.05 -15.57
C ASP A 90 -24.55 -43.77 -16.35
N THR A 91 -24.41 -44.42 -17.51
CA THR A 91 -23.25 -44.31 -18.40
C THR A 91 -23.01 -42.89 -18.89
N ASP A 92 -24.08 -42.10 -19.11
CA ASP A 92 -23.95 -40.72 -19.60
C ASP A 92 -23.47 -39.79 -18.49
N ALA A 93 -24.06 -39.91 -17.30
CA ALA A 93 -23.61 -39.14 -16.13
C ALA A 93 -22.15 -39.46 -15.80
N ARG A 94 -21.77 -40.75 -15.86
CA ARG A 94 -20.39 -41.20 -15.68
C ARG A 94 -19.44 -40.59 -16.72
N ARG A 95 -19.83 -40.54 -17.99
CA ARG A 95 -19.00 -39.96 -19.06
C ARG A 95 -18.83 -38.45 -18.89
N GLN A 96 -19.89 -37.73 -18.55
CA GLN A 96 -19.86 -36.27 -18.40
C GLN A 96 -19.07 -35.86 -17.15
N ILE A 97 -19.32 -36.50 -15.99
CA ILE A 97 -18.55 -36.26 -14.76
C ILE A 97 -17.09 -36.68 -14.97
N GLY A 98 -16.84 -37.81 -15.62
CA GLY A 98 -15.48 -38.28 -15.92
C GLY A 98 -14.69 -37.31 -16.79
N LEU A 99 -15.32 -36.69 -17.80
CA LEU A 99 -14.67 -35.69 -18.65
C LEU A 99 -14.36 -34.42 -17.85
N ALA A 100 -15.30 -33.91 -17.06
CA ALA A 100 -15.07 -32.73 -16.22
C ALA A 100 -13.94 -32.97 -15.20
N VAL A 101 -13.94 -34.13 -14.54
CA VAL A 101 -12.88 -34.51 -13.60
C VAL A 101 -11.54 -34.70 -14.29
N ALA A 102 -11.50 -35.22 -15.52
CA ALA A 102 -10.27 -35.31 -16.29
C ALA A 102 -9.67 -33.92 -16.59
N VAL A 103 -10.50 -32.95 -16.99
CA VAL A 103 -10.06 -31.57 -17.21
C VAL A 103 -9.54 -30.93 -15.92
N LEU A 104 -10.23 -31.15 -14.79
CA LEU A 104 -9.76 -30.69 -13.48
C LEU A 104 -8.45 -31.37 -13.07
N ALA A 105 -8.28 -32.67 -13.31
CA ALA A 105 -7.05 -33.40 -13.02
C ALA A 105 -5.87 -32.89 -13.87
N VAL A 106 -6.10 -32.50 -15.12
CA VAL A 106 -5.09 -31.84 -15.96
C VAL A 106 -4.68 -30.50 -15.35
N SER A 107 -5.63 -29.68 -14.88
CA SER A 107 -5.32 -28.42 -14.20
C SER A 107 -4.42 -28.65 -12.97
N GLU A 108 -4.72 -29.65 -12.14
CA GLU A 108 -3.87 -29.98 -10.98
C GLU A 108 -2.50 -30.51 -11.39
N ALA A 109 -2.41 -31.34 -12.44
CA ALA A 109 -1.14 -31.83 -12.95
C ALA A 109 -0.24 -30.69 -13.45
N VAL A 110 -0.82 -29.71 -14.17
CA VAL A 110 -0.09 -28.50 -14.62
C VAL A 110 0.37 -27.66 -13.43
N THR A 111 -0.43 -27.57 -12.36
CA THR A 111 -0.09 -26.80 -11.15
C THR A 111 1.06 -27.45 -10.35
N VAL A 112 1.17 -28.78 -10.35
CA VAL A 112 2.17 -29.53 -9.56
C VAL A 112 3.51 -29.67 -10.29
N VAL A 113 3.51 -29.68 -11.62
CA VAL A 113 4.75 -29.77 -12.40
C VAL A 113 5.44 -28.41 -12.40
N PRO A 114 6.66 -28.27 -11.86
CA PRO A 114 7.41 -27.01 -11.97
C PRO A 114 7.80 -26.81 -13.43
N THR A 115 6.97 -26.10 -14.17
CA THR A 115 7.25 -25.75 -15.57
C THR A 115 8.12 -24.51 -15.64
N VAL A 116 9.15 -24.56 -16.49
CA VAL A 116 9.97 -23.42 -16.85
C VAL A 116 9.16 -22.55 -17.83
N GLY A 117 8.24 -21.72 -17.30
CA GLY A 117 7.39 -20.83 -18.09
C GLY A 117 6.16 -20.33 -17.33
N ASP A 118 5.71 -19.11 -17.66
CA ASP A 118 4.58 -18.39 -17.06
C ASP A 118 3.23 -18.94 -17.59
N ILE A 119 2.94 -20.21 -17.31
CA ILE A 119 1.76 -20.96 -17.81
C ILE A 119 0.65 -21.14 -16.77
N ASP A 120 0.70 -20.40 -15.67
CA ASP A 120 -0.32 -20.41 -14.61
C ASP A 120 -1.74 -20.14 -15.14
N TRP A 121 -1.85 -19.27 -16.15
CA TRP A 121 -3.12 -18.96 -16.81
C TRP A 121 -3.76 -20.18 -17.50
N LEU A 122 -2.96 -21.17 -17.94
CA LEU A 122 -3.49 -22.43 -18.50
C LEU A 122 -4.06 -23.31 -17.40
N ALA A 123 -3.42 -23.39 -16.23
CA ALA A 123 -3.92 -24.16 -15.11
C ALA A 123 -5.26 -23.60 -14.64
N ASP A 124 -5.34 -22.27 -14.49
CA ASP A 124 -6.56 -21.57 -14.09
C ASP A 124 -7.65 -21.64 -15.16
N GLY A 125 -7.29 -21.49 -16.43
CA GLY A 125 -8.21 -21.68 -17.56
C GLY A 125 -8.76 -23.10 -17.63
N ALA A 126 -7.92 -24.12 -17.43
CA ALA A 126 -8.34 -25.51 -17.36
C ALA A 126 -9.24 -25.76 -16.13
N ARG A 127 -8.94 -25.15 -14.99
CA ARG A 127 -9.78 -25.25 -13.78
C ARG A 127 -11.16 -24.65 -14.01
N ALA A 128 -11.23 -23.46 -14.60
CA ALA A 128 -12.47 -22.80 -14.99
C ALA A 128 -13.29 -23.67 -15.97
N LEU A 129 -12.64 -24.20 -17.01
CA LEU A 129 -13.29 -25.10 -17.97
C LEU A 129 -13.78 -26.39 -17.33
N GLY A 130 -13.00 -26.97 -16.43
CA GLY A 130 -13.37 -28.16 -15.66
C GLY A 130 -14.58 -27.90 -14.76
N ALA A 131 -14.60 -26.77 -14.05
CA ALA A 131 -15.72 -26.35 -13.22
C ALA A 131 -17.00 -26.12 -14.04
N LEU A 132 -16.89 -25.45 -15.19
CA LEU A 132 -18.02 -25.25 -16.10
C LEU A 132 -18.53 -26.58 -16.66
N GLY A 133 -17.64 -27.48 -17.06
CA GLY A 133 -17.99 -28.83 -17.52
C GLY A 133 -18.71 -29.63 -16.43
N LEU A 134 -18.25 -29.53 -15.19
CA LEU A 134 -18.86 -30.17 -14.02
C LEU A 134 -20.27 -29.63 -13.78
N GLY A 135 -20.44 -28.31 -13.80
CA GLY A 135 -21.74 -27.64 -13.68
C GLY A 135 -22.69 -28.03 -14.81
N ALA A 136 -22.20 -28.07 -16.06
CA ALA A 136 -22.99 -28.48 -17.22
C ALA A 136 -23.45 -29.94 -17.11
N ALA A 137 -22.57 -30.85 -16.70
CA ALA A 137 -22.88 -32.26 -16.45
C ALA A 137 -23.97 -32.45 -15.38
N LEU A 138 -23.95 -31.60 -14.34
CA LEU A 138 -24.98 -31.61 -13.30
C LEU A 138 -26.31 -31.08 -13.81
N LEU A 139 -26.30 -30.05 -14.65
CA LEU A 139 -27.51 -29.49 -15.26
C LEU A 139 -28.17 -30.48 -16.22
N THR A 140 -27.39 -31.13 -17.10
CA THR A 140 -27.89 -32.16 -18.02
C THR A 140 -28.44 -33.37 -17.25
N ALA A 141 -27.75 -33.83 -16.20
CA ALA A 141 -28.26 -34.90 -15.35
C ALA A 141 -29.55 -34.50 -14.62
N SER A 142 -29.64 -33.26 -14.14
CA SER A 142 -30.81 -32.75 -13.42
C SER A 142 -32.04 -32.64 -14.31
N GLN A 143 -31.89 -32.42 -15.62
CA GLN A 143 -33.02 -32.33 -16.56
C GLN A 143 -33.80 -33.63 -16.70
N ARG A 144 -33.22 -34.78 -16.35
CA ARG A 144 -33.87 -36.10 -16.43
C ARG A 144 -34.97 -36.31 -15.37
N SER A 145 -35.09 -35.42 -14.38
CA SER A 145 -36.11 -35.54 -13.32
C SER A 145 -36.70 -34.20 -12.90
N ILE A 146 -38.02 -34.17 -12.67
CA ILE A 146 -38.76 -33.00 -12.20
C ILE A 146 -38.25 -32.54 -10.82
N SER A 147 -37.97 -33.47 -9.90
CA SER A 147 -37.49 -33.14 -8.56
C SER A 147 -36.06 -32.59 -8.56
N ALA A 148 -35.20 -33.09 -9.46
CA ALA A 148 -33.86 -32.56 -9.64
C ALA A 148 -33.86 -31.18 -10.29
N ARG A 149 -34.75 -30.93 -11.27
CA ARG A 149 -34.91 -29.60 -11.87
C ARG A 149 -35.29 -28.54 -10.83
N VAL A 150 -36.26 -28.82 -9.96
CA VAL A 150 -36.69 -27.90 -8.89
C VAL A 150 -35.56 -27.66 -7.88
N ALA A 151 -34.77 -28.69 -7.58
CA ALA A 151 -33.62 -28.57 -6.69
C ALA A 151 -32.50 -27.70 -7.29
N ALA A 152 -32.16 -27.94 -8.55
CA ALA A 152 -31.17 -27.18 -9.28
C ALA A 152 -31.60 -25.71 -9.44
N SER A 153 -32.88 -25.45 -9.75
CA SER A 153 -33.37 -24.08 -9.89
C SER A 153 -33.34 -23.31 -8.58
N ALA A 154 -33.73 -23.93 -7.46
CA ALA A 154 -33.70 -23.32 -6.13
C ALA A 154 -32.26 -23.01 -5.68
N THR A 155 -31.35 -23.98 -5.86
CA THR A 155 -29.93 -23.79 -5.52
C THR A 155 -29.30 -22.70 -6.39
N GLY A 156 -29.59 -22.70 -7.69
CA GLY A 156 -29.13 -21.69 -8.63
C GLY A 156 -29.63 -20.29 -8.29
N THR A 157 -30.89 -20.14 -7.86
CA THR A 157 -31.42 -18.84 -7.42
C THR A 157 -30.75 -18.35 -6.15
N ILE A 158 -30.56 -19.23 -5.15
CA ILE A 158 -29.86 -18.86 -3.91
C ILE A 158 -28.43 -18.41 -4.23
N LEU A 159 -27.70 -19.16 -5.05
CA LEU A 159 -26.33 -18.80 -5.46
C LEU A 159 -26.29 -17.48 -6.20
N LEU A 160 -27.24 -17.23 -7.11
CA LEU A 160 -27.33 -15.97 -7.85
C LEU A 160 -27.60 -14.79 -6.91
N VAL A 161 -28.49 -14.94 -5.93
CA VAL A 161 -28.78 -13.91 -4.93
C VAL A 161 -27.55 -13.65 -4.07
N VAL A 162 -26.88 -14.70 -3.57
CA VAL A 162 -25.66 -14.55 -2.76
C VAL A 162 -24.56 -13.86 -3.55
N LEU A 163 -24.38 -14.21 -4.83
CA LEU A 163 -23.43 -13.56 -5.72
C LEU A 163 -23.76 -12.08 -5.91
N ALA A 164 -25.02 -11.75 -6.23
CA ALA A 164 -25.45 -10.37 -6.42
C ALA A 164 -25.24 -9.53 -5.16
N VAL A 165 -25.61 -10.07 -3.99
CA VAL A 165 -25.40 -9.41 -2.69
C VAL A 165 -23.90 -9.23 -2.40
N SER A 166 -23.08 -10.23 -2.66
CA SER A 166 -21.63 -10.16 -2.44
C SER A 166 -20.96 -9.12 -3.33
N VAL A 167 -21.34 -9.05 -4.60
CA VAL A 167 -20.85 -8.03 -5.55
C VAL A 167 -21.29 -6.62 -5.13
N ALA A 168 -22.56 -6.47 -4.75
CA ALA A 168 -23.08 -5.19 -4.27
C ALA A 168 -22.36 -4.72 -2.99
N LEU A 169 -22.17 -5.61 -2.01
CA LEU A 169 -21.39 -5.29 -0.81
C LEU A 169 -19.94 -4.96 -1.15
N SER A 170 -19.31 -5.67 -2.09
CA SER A 170 -17.93 -5.38 -2.49
C SER A 170 -17.77 -3.97 -3.04
N ALA A 171 -18.71 -3.51 -3.87
CA ALA A 171 -18.67 -2.15 -4.40
C ALA A 171 -18.77 -1.11 -3.27
N VAL A 172 -19.75 -1.28 -2.37
CA VAL A 172 -19.95 -0.37 -1.23
C VAL A 172 -18.74 -0.35 -0.29
N VAL A 173 -18.11 -1.50 -0.04
CA VAL A 173 -16.92 -1.58 0.83
C VAL A 173 -15.73 -0.90 0.19
N ILE A 174 -15.51 -1.07 -1.13
CA ILE A 174 -14.40 -0.43 -1.84
C ILE A 174 -14.56 1.10 -1.80
N ASP A 175 -15.75 1.61 -2.16
CA ASP A 175 -16.02 3.04 -2.14
C ASP A 175 -15.81 3.64 -0.74
N ASN A 176 -16.24 2.94 0.31
CA ASN A 176 -16.06 3.40 1.69
C ASN A 176 -14.58 3.38 2.14
N VAL A 177 -13.80 2.39 1.70
CA VAL A 177 -12.36 2.33 2.02
C VAL A 177 -11.59 3.40 1.25
N GLU A 178 -11.96 3.68 0.00
CA GLU A 178 -11.35 4.74 -0.80
C GLU A 178 -11.61 6.12 -0.18
N GLU A 179 -12.86 6.42 0.19
CA GLU A 179 -13.23 7.68 0.85
C GLU A 179 -12.45 7.87 2.16
N GLU A 180 -12.38 6.84 3.00
CA GLU A 180 -11.63 6.89 4.27
C GLU A 180 -10.11 7.07 4.04
N ALA A 181 -9.57 6.46 2.98
CA ALA A 181 -8.17 6.64 2.60
C ALA A 181 -7.89 8.08 2.14
N LEU A 182 -8.79 8.68 1.35
CA LEU A 182 -8.69 10.08 0.92
C LEU A 182 -8.78 11.04 2.12
N LEU A 183 -9.75 10.84 3.01
CA LEU A 183 -9.90 11.65 4.23
C LEU A 183 -8.66 11.59 5.12
N ARG A 184 -8.05 10.40 5.26
CA ARG A 184 -6.81 10.23 6.03
C ARG A 184 -5.65 10.98 5.40
N ILE A 185 -5.50 10.90 4.08
CA ILE A 185 -4.43 11.62 3.35
C ILE A 185 -4.63 13.14 3.50
N GLU A 186 -5.86 13.63 3.36
CA GLU A 186 -6.17 15.05 3.51
C GLU A 186 -5.90 15.53 4.95
N SER A 187 -6.32 14.77 5.96
CA SER A 187 -6.03 15.09 7.36
C SER A 187 -4.54 15.14 7.63
N ARG A 188 -3.77 14.19 7.10
CA ARG A 188 -2.31 14.17 7.21
C ARG A 188 -1.66 15.36 6.51
N ALA A 189 -2.08 15.66 5.27
CA ALA A 189 -1.56 16.79 4.51
C ALA A 189 -1.83 18.14 5.22
N ARG A 190 -3.02 18.31 5.81
CA ARG A 190 -3.34 19.51 6.61
C ARG A 190 -2.49 19.61 7.87
N ALA A 191 -2.25 18.49 8.55
CA ALA A 191 -1.39 18.47 9.74
C ALA A 191 0.08 18.79 9.39
N GLU A 192 0.60 18.21 8.31
CA GLU A 192 1.95 18.50 7.81
C GLU A 192 2.09 19.97 7.37
N ALA A 193 1.10 20.52 6.66
CA ALA A 193 1.10 21.92 6.27
C ALA A 193 1.07 22.88 7.47
N ALA A 194 0.23 22.59 8.47
CA ALA A 194 0.16 23.38 9.70
C ALA A 194 1.47 23.34 10.50
N GLU A 195 2.16 22.20 10.50
CA GLU A 195 3.46 22.07 11.17
C GLU A 195 4.57 22.83 10.42
N ILE A 196 4.58 22.79 9.08
CA ILE A 196 5.49 23.61 8.27
C ILE A 196 5.27 25.11 8.54
N GLU A 197 4.02 25.55 8.58
CA GLU A 197 3.68 26.94 8.88
C GLU A 197 4.12 27.35 10.29
N ARG A 198 3.88 26.49 11.30
CA ARG A 198 4.35 26.73 12.67
C ARG A 198 5.88 26.86 12.72
N THR A 199 6.59 25.90 12.13
CA THR A 199 8.06 25.87 12.16
C THR A 199 8.65 27.09 11.44
N ALA A 200 8.05 27.52 10.32
CA ALA A 200 8.46 28.73 9.62
C ALA A 200 8.24 30.00 10.46
N ASN A 201 7.12 30.09 11.18
CA ASN A 201 6.84 31.22 12.07
C ASN A 201 7.79 31.25 13.29
N ASP A 202 8.10 30.09 13.86
CA ASP A 202 9.06 29.97 14.96
C ASP A 202 10.47 30.36 14.51
N ALA A 203 10.88 29.97 13.30
CA ALA A 203 12.15 30.38 12.70
C ALA A 203 12.22 31.90 12.49
N LYS A 204 11.14 32.52 11.96
CA LYS A 204 11.06 33.99 11.80
C LYS A 204 11.18 34.72 13.13
N LEU A 205 10.45 34.27 14.14
CA LEU A 205 10.48 34.87 15.47
C LEU A 205 11.88 34.75 16.08
N SER A 206 12.53 33.59 15.93
CA SER A 206 13.88 33.35 16.42
C SER A 206 14.93 34.21 15.71
N ALA A 207 14.86 34.33 14.38
CA ALA A 207 15.74 35.20 13.59
C ALA A 207 15.60 36.67 14.01
N LYS A 208 14.36 37.12 14.22
CA LYS A 208 14.06 38.49 14.66
C LYS A 208 14.56 38.78 16.08
N LEU A 209 14.36 37.85 17.01
CA LEU A 209 14.89 37.98 18.37
C LEU A 209 16.42 37.98 18.36
N GLY A 210 17.05 37.14 17.53
CA GLY A 210 18.50 37.11 17.34
C GLY A 210 19.03 38.46 16.84
N ALA A 211 18.42 39.02 15.79
CA ALA A 211 18.79 40.33 15.26
C ALA A 211 18.60 41.46 16.30
N LEU A 212 17.49 41.44 17.05
CA LEU A 212 17.22 42.43 18.08
C LEU A 212 18.21 42.36 19.25
N ILE A 213 18.54 41.15 19.69
CA ILE A 213 19.49 40.94 20.78
C ILE A 213 20.89 41.39 20.35
N LEU A 214 21.36 40.98 19.16
CA LEU A 214 22.65 41.43 18.61
C LEU A 214 22.75 42.95 18.52
N ARG A 215 21.66 43.61 18.09
CA ARG A 215 21.58 45.08 18.08
C ARG A 215 21.60 45.68 19.48
N SER A 216 20.91 45.08 20.44
CA SER A 216 20.84 45.60 21.81
C SER A 216 22.10 45.34 22.64
N SER A 217 22.83 44.26 22.33
CA SER A 217 24.11 43.93 22.97
C SER A 217 25.25 44.75 22.39
N ALA A 218 25.09 45.31 21.19
CA ALA A 218 26.06 46.20 20.59
C ALA A 218 26.09 47.56 21.34
N GLY A 219 27.12 47.77 22.18
CA GLY A 219 27.42 49.09 22.71
C GLY A 219 27.86 50.08 21.60
N PRO A 220 28.09 51.36 21.92
CA PRO A 220 28.53 52.37 20.94
C PRO A 220 29.83 51.99 20.21
N GLY A 221 30.71 51.17 20.83
CA GLY A 221 31.92 50.64 20.20
C GLY A 221 31.69 49.38 19.36
N ASP A 222 30.60 48.64 19.59
CA ASP A 222 30.29 47.39 18.90
C ASP A 222 29.47 47.62 17.62
N VAL A 223 28.72 48.73 17.55
CA VAL A 223 28.10 49.21 16.31
C VAL A 223 29.18 49.44 15.24
N SER A 224 30.27 50.11 15.59
CA SER A 224 31.41 50.27 14.67
C SER A 224 32.02 48.92 14.28
N ARG A 225 32.02 47.90 15.15
CA ARG A 225 32.53 46.56 14.82
C ARG A 225 31.63 45.82 13.82
N LEU A 226 30.31 45.89 14.00
CA LEU A 226 29.35 45.31 13.05
C LEU A 226 29.43 46.01 11.69
N VAL A 227 29.67 47.32 11.66
CA VAL A 227 29.90 48.09 10.44
C VAL A 227 31.23 47.68 9.78
N THR A 228 32.34 47.64 10.53
CA THR A 228 33.66 47.18 10.01
C THR A 228 33.58 45.76 9.47
N LEU A 229 32.86 44.88 10.15
CA LEU A 229 32.65 43.50 9.71
C LEU A 229 31.77 43.41 8.45
N ALA A 230 30.78 44.29 8.32
CA ALA A 230 29.93 44.36 7.13
C ALA A 230 30.65 44.95 5.91
N GLU A 231 31.57 45.90 6.13
CA GLU A 231 32.31 46.60 5.07
C GLU A 231 33.56 45.85 4.58
N ASP A 232 34.36 45.27 5.48
CA ASP A 232 35.54 44.48 5.12
C ASP A 232 35.79 43.34 6.14
N PRO A 233 35.12 42.19 5.96
CA PRO A 233 35.28 41.03 6.84
C PRO A 233 36.68 40.38 6.75
N SER A 234 37.47 40.72 5.71
CA SER A 234 38.80 40.15 5.48
C SER A 234 39.94 40.93 6.13
N SER A 235 39.66 42.16 6.58
CA SER A 235 40.60 42.98 7.34
C SER A 235 40.96 42.36 8.69
N ASP A 236 42.12 42.70 9.26
CA ASP A 236 42.52 42.22 10.60
C ASP A 236 41.50 42.62 11.69
N GLU A 237 40.89 43.80 11.54
CA GLU A 237 39.85 44.31 12.44
C GLU A 237 38.52 43.57 12.24
N GLY A 238 38.14 43.27 10.98
CA GLY A 238 36.99 42.44 10.64
C GLY A 238 37.13 41.00 11.13
N ALA A 239 38.31 40.40 11.00
CA ALA A 239 38.58 39.05 11.49
C ALA A 239 38.49 38.96 13.03
N LEU A 240 38.97 39.98 13.75
CA LEU A 240 38.80 40.05 15.21
C LEU A 240 37.33 40.22 15.60
N ALA A 241 36.61 41.13 14.93
CA ALA A 241 35.18 41.34 15.15
C ALA A 241 34.35 40.08 14.86
N GLY A 242 34.69 39.33 13.81
CA GLY A 242 34.04 38.07 13.46
C GLY A 242 34.22 36.98 14.52
N ASN A 243 35.42 36.82 15.08
CA ASN A 243 35.69 35.85 16.14
C ASN A 243 34.93 36.18 17.45
N GLU A 244 34.84 37.47 17.81
CA GLU A 244 34.01 37.91 18.94
C GLU A 244 32.53 37.65 18.68
N LEU A 245 32.05 37.96 17.46
CA LEU A 245 30.66 37.74 17.06
C LEU A 245 30.27 36.26 17.13
N VAL A 246 31.13 35.34 16.69
CA VAL A 246 30.88 33.89 16.83
C VAL A 246 30.68 33.48 18.29
N THR A 247 31.46 34.07 19.20
CA THR A 247 31.33 33.81 20.64
C THR A 247 29.99 34.32 21.17
N ASP A 248 29.55 35.49 20.73
CA ASP A 248 28.26 36.06 21.14
C ASP A 248 27.06 35.32 20.54
N LEU A 249 27.15 34.90 19.28
CA LEU A 249 26.17 34.01 18.65
C LEU A 249 26.08 32.66 19.38
N GLY A 250 27.20 32.12 19.87
CA GLY A 250 27.24 30.93 20.71
C GLY A 250 26.42 31.09 22.00
N ARG A 251 26.63 32.18 22.73
CA ARG A 251 25.86 32.48 23.96
C ARG A 251 24.38 32.72 23.67
N LEU A 252 24.09 33.36 22.54
CA LEU A 252 22.73 33.64 22.10
C LEU A 252 21.99 32.35 21.72
N ALA A 253 22.68 31.40 21.07
CA ALA A 253 22.16 30.08 20.76
C ALA A 253 21.79 29.30 22.04
N GLU A 254 22.64 29.35 23.08
CA GLU A 254 22.38 28.73 24.38
C GLU A 254 21.21 29.39 25.13
N THR A 255 21.07 30.71 25.04
CA THR A 255 20.07 31.48 25.80
C THR A 255 18.67 31.39 25.19
N LEU A 256 18.56 31.38 23.87
CA LEU A 256 17.27 31.38 23.17
C LEU A 256 16.65 29.99 22.99
N VAL A 257 17.28 28.94 23.53
CA VAL A 257 16.84 27.54 23.37
C VAL A 257 16.58 27.24 21.89
N PHE A 258 17.54 27.59 21.02
CA PHE A 258 17.54 27.02 19.68
C PHE A 258 17.70 25.52 19.85
N GLN A 259 16.62 24.76 19.65
CA GLN A 259 16.65 23.30 19.75
C GLN A 259 17.47 22.76 18.57
N GLY A 260 18.81 22.77 18.70
CA GLY A 260 19.74 22.18 17.74
C GLY A 260 19.82 22.83 16.36
N GLY A 261 19.36 24.07 16.21
CA GLY A 261 19.32 24.78 14.93
C GLY A 261 20.64 25.49 14.55
N ILE A 262 20.83 25.71 13.26
CA ILE A 262 21.94 26.48 12.70
C ILE A 262 21.65 27.97 12.87
N LEU A 263 22.62 28.74 13.38
CA LEU A 263 22.54 30.19 13.51
C LEU A 263 23.77 30.82 12.87
N ALA A 264 23.58 31.66 11.85
CA ALA A 264 24.67 32.28 11.10
C ALA A 264 24.48 33.79 10.98
N TYR A 265 25.58 34.54 11.01
CA TYR A 265 25.61 35.94 10.59
C TYR A 265 26.18 36.05 9.17
N VAL A 266 25.45 36.75 8.30
CA VAL A 266 25.81 36.96 6.90
C VAL A 266 25.92 38.45 6.64
N THR A 267 27.02 38.89 6.01
CA THR A 267 27.24 40.29 5.65
C THR A 267 26.34 40.72 4.49
N SER A 268 26.29 42.02 4.23
CA SER A 268 25.61 42.62 3.07
C SER A 268 26.16 42.13 1.73
N GLU A 269 27.40 41.65 1.69
CA GLU A 269 28.03 41.06 0.51
C GLU A 269 27.73 39.56 0.35
N GLY A 270 26.96 38.97 1.26
CA GLY A 270 26.63 37.54 1.25
C GLY A 270 27.74 36.64 1.82
N VAL A 271 28.70 37.21 2.57
CA VAL A 271 29.76 36.43 3.21
C VAL A 271 29.28 35.95 4.58
N VAL A 272 29.35 34.64 4.83
CA VAL A 272 29.06 34.08 6.16
C VAL A 272 30.28 34.27 7.05
N VAL A 273 30.13 35.09 8.09
CA VAL A 273 31.25 35.42 9.01
C VAL A 273 31.43 34.30 10.04
N GLY A 274 30.34 33.68 10.46
CA GLY A 274 30.37 32.59 11.42
C GLY A 274 29.05 32.42 12.17
N GLY A 275 28.99 31.38 12.98
CA GLY A 275 27.75 30.94 13.58
C GLY A 275 27.85 29.57 14.26
N VAL A 276 26.79 29.18 14.95
CA VAL A 276 26.66 27.86 15.59
C VAL A 276 26.14 26.85 14.57
N GLY A 277 26.84 25.73 14.37
CA GLY A 277 26.48 24.72 13.38
C GLY A 277 26.87 25.08 11.95
N VAL A 278 27.81 26.04 11.79
CA VAL A 278 28.25 26.61 10.50
C VAL A 278 29.73 26.28 10.22
N GLU A 279 30.26 25.23 10.83
CA GLU A 279 31.70 24.91 10.81
C GLU A 279 32.17 24.35 9.46
N SER A 280 31.25 23.80 8.67
CA SER A 280 31.54 23.23 7.36
C SER A 280 31.43 24.29 6.25
N PRO A 281 32.42 24.41 5.34
CA PRO A 281 32.35 25.30 4.19
C PRO A 281 31.14 25.05 3.28
N ALA A 282 30.65 23.81 3.20
CA ALA A 282 29.45 23.49 2.42
C ALA A 282 28.20 24.18 2.99
N VAL A 283 28.06 24.20 4.32
CA VAL A 283 26.95 24.84 5.02
C VAL A 283 26.99 26.36 4.84
N GLN A 284 28.18 26.95 4.88
CA GLN A 284 28.38 28.38 4.63
C GLN A 284 27.94 28.77 3.21
N ILE A 285 28.29 27.96 2.21
CA ILE A 285 27.88 28.18 0.82
C ILE A 285 26.36 28.06 0.65
N ASP A 286 25.75 27.04 1.26
CA ASP A 286 24.29 26.84 1.21
C ASP A 286 23.53 28.01 1.87
N ILE A 287 24.01 28.50 3.02
CA ILE A 287 23.42 29.64 3.72
C ILE A 287 23.58 30.93 2.91
N ALA A 288 24.79 31.22 2.41
CA ALA A 288 25.05 32.41 1.59
C ALA A 288 24.22 32.42 0.28
N GLY A 289 24.05 31.24 -0.34
CA GLY A 289 23.29 31.06 -1.56
C GLY A 289 21.77 31.05 -1.37
N SER A 290 21.29 31.00 -0.13
CA SER A 290 19.87 30.93 0.20
C SER A 290 19.09 32.11 -0.37
N GLU A 291 17.90 31.83 -0.91
CA GLU A 291 16.99 32.85 -1.42
C GLU A 291 16.53 33.81 -0.30
N LEU A 292 16.39 33.30 0.93
CA LEU A 292 16.02 34.08 2.11
C LEU A 292 17.04 35.18 2.43
N VAL A 293 18.33 34.85 2.37
CA VAL A 293 19.41 35.81 2.62
C VAL A 293 19.45 36.86 1.50
N ARG A 294 19.32 36.43 0.25
CA ARG A 294 19.27 37.35 -0.90
C ARG A 294 18.08 38.31 -0.83
N GLU A 295 16.92 37.82 -0.40
CA GLU A 295 15.72 38.64 -0.22
C GLU A 295 15.91 39.70 0.88
N VAL A 296 16.49 39.33 2.03
CA VAL A 296 16.81 40.30 3.11
C VAL A 296 17.83 41.34 2.66
N ILE A 297 18.88 40.94 1.94
CA ILE A 297 19.90 41.86 1.44
C ILE A 297 19.30 42.85 0.43
N ALA A 298 18.37 42.38 -0.42
CA ALA A 298 17.75 43.19 -1.47
C ALA A 298 16.69 44.16 -0.95
N ASP A 299 15.84 43.76 0.00
CA ASP A 299 14.67 44.53 0.43
C ASP A 299 14.82 45.18 1.82
N GLN A 300 15.82 44.77 2.62
CA GLN A 300 16.21 45.28 3.96
C GLN A 300 15.09 45.51 5.00
N SER A 301 13.85 45.13 4.68
CA SER A 301 12.64 45.45 5.45
C SER A 301 11.74 44.23 5.68
N GLY A 302 11.99 43.12 4.98
CA GLY A 302 11.32 41.84 5.17
C GLY A 302 12.02 40.92 6.17
N ASP A 303 11.23 40.08 6.83
CA ASP A 303 11.66 38.93 7.62
C ASP A 303 11.24 37.63 6.88
N PRO A 304 11.88 37.29 5.74
CA PRO A 304 11.49 36.11 4.96
C PRO A 304 11.80 34.84 5.74
N GLY A 305 10.93 33.86 5.59
CA GLY A 305 11.09 32.55 6.21
C GLY A 305 10.37 31.50 5.39
N ALA A 306 11.09 30.41 5.11
CA ALA A 306 10.64 29.33 4.26
C ALA A 306 11.37 28.04 4.64
N PRO A 307 10.82 26.87 4.25
CA PRO A 307 11.61 25.64 4.22
C PRO A 307 12.83 25.83 3.31
N ALA A 308 14.00 25.47 3.79
CA ALA A 308 15.24 25.47 3.04
C ALA A 308 15.93 24.11 3.19
N VAL A 309 16.78 23.77 2.23
CA VAL A 309 17.70 22.64 2.38
C VAL A 309 19.07 23.21 2.66
N ILE A 310 19.62 22.90 3.83
CA ILE A 310 20.96 23.31 4.24
C ILE A 310 21.69 22.03 4.63
N ALA A 311 22.87 21.78 4.07
CA ALA A 311 23.67 20.59 4.41
C ALA A 311 22.95 19.24 4.12
N GLU A 312 22.13 19.19 3.06
CA GLU A 312 21.26 18.04 2.72
C GLU A 312 20.11 17.77 3.70
N GLU A 313 19.88 18.65 4.69
CA GLU A 313 18.78 18.54 5.64
C GLU A 313 17.70 19.60 5.36
N ALA A 314 16.43 19.17 5.39
CA ALA A 314 15.29 20.09 5.25
C ALA A 314 15.04 20.79 6.59
N VAL A 315 15.27 22.09 6.63
CA VAL A 315 15.15 22.93 7.83
C VAL A 315 14.19 24.08 7.58
N ALA A 316 13.50 24.54 8.63
CA ALA A 316 12.81 25.82 8.57
C ALA A 316 13.84 26.93 8.79
N ALA A 317 14.07 27.76 7.78
CA ALA A 317 15.02 28.85 7.84
C ALA A 317 14.30 30.19 7.77
N ALA A 318 14.88 31.19 8.43
CA ALA A 318 14.45 32.57 8.33
C ALA A 318 15.67 33.49 8.45
N ALA A 319 15.56 34.67 7.84
CA ALA A 319 16.58 35.70 7.93
C ALA A 319 15.91 37.01 8.38
N SER A 320 16.64 37.81 9.15
CA SER A 320 16.19 39.12 9.60
C SER A 320 17.35 40.11 9.53
N PRO A 321 17.14 41.34 9.03
CA PRO A 321 18.21 42.32 8.91
C PRO A 321 18.65 42.83 10.29
N VAL A 322 19.96 42.93 10.49
CA VAL A 322 20.53 43.61 11.65
C VAL A 322 20.74 45.08 11.28
N SER A 323 19.76 45.93 11.63
CA SER A 323 19.88 47.38 11.40
C SER A 323 20.81 48.00 12.44
N VAL A 324 21.98 48.46 11.99
CA VAL A 324 22.99 49.14 12.81
C VAL A 324 22.85 50.66 12.68
#